data_AF-Q0FE99-F1
#
_entry.id   AF-Q0FE99-F1
#
_cell.length_a   1.000
_cell.length_b   1.000
_cell.length_c   1.000
_cell.angle_alpha   90.00
_cell.angle_beta   90.00
_cell.angle_gamma   90.00
#
_symmetry.space_group_name_H-M   'P 1'
#
loop_
_entity.id
_entity.type
_entity.pdbx_description
1 polymer ?
#
loop_
_entity_poly.entity_id
_entity_poly.type
_entity_poly.pdbx_seq_one_letter_code
_entity_poly.pdbx_strand_id
1 'polypeptide(L)'
;MLIRTFIRYYKYIVFILLMPMTIQAEEIEYIPSNSSKSIVKNIDRLFKQKPQKISILLTPKIKGKSRYSFSIRKDAYYLSKKYADASDLFYLSEQIDSGLKFQSNKSKNIDIIISENNSNLILNQSILSNINLGLFLKNKDKISFGVNLNKDVIISKNALGNFGVEQAKDEYMVFNAKFVKLSNNENSEFYGNVNHEFKSDHLNVGIGNTWFDIADQFDLTLGIQEQSKKVGSELYATFGDEDIKFQVGLNQIKNNSNMNMFFNLKFENVLNKENFGTNVTITSKNSVFSLGRLSLKSFRRKNLDKLWKKHINYN
;
A
#
# COMPACT_ATOMS: atom_id res chain seq x y z
N MET A 1 52.70 24.14 -0.61
CA MET A 1 52.19 24.44 0.75
C MET A 1 50.66 24.47 0.80
N LEU A 2 49.97 25.16 -0.12
CA LEU A 2 48.50 25.27 -0.19
C LEU A 2 47.72 23.94 -0.24
N ILE A 3 48.19 22.93 -0.97
CA ILE A 3 47.50 21.63 -1.10
C ILE A 3 47.43 20.87 0.23
N ARG A 4 48.49 20.95 1.06
CA ARG A 4 48.49 20.32 2.40
C ARG A 4 47.52 21.02 3.35
N THR A 5 47.38 22.34 3.24
CA THR A 5 46.41 23.12 4.01
C THR A 5 44.98 22.76 3.58
N PHE A 6 44.73 22.64 2.27
CA PHE A 6 43.42 22.29 1.72
C PHE A 6 42.96 20.87 2.14
N ILE A 7 43.85 19.88 2.11
CA ILE A 7 43.56 18.51 2.58
C ILE A 7 43.27 18.49 4.09
N ARG A 8 43.94 19.33 4.88
CA ARG A 8 43.73 19.43 6.33
C ARG A 8 42.35 19.98 6.67
N TYR A 9 41.85 20.97 5.93
CA TYR A 9 40.51 21.53 6.11
C TYR A 9 39.40 20.74 5.41
N TYR A 10 39.71 20.01 4.32
CA TYR A 10 38.75 19.13 3.64
C TYR A 10 38.16 18.07 4.58
N LYS A 11 38.98 17.49 5.48
CA LYS A 11 38.47 16.55 6.49
C LYS A 11 37.47 17.20 7.45
N TYR A 12 37.70 18.45 7.87
CA TYR A 12 36.77 19.17 8.75
C TYR A 12 35.48 19.60 8.02
N ILE A 13 35.59 20.02 6.75
CA ILE A 13 34.44 20.38 5.91
C ILE A 13 33.57 19.15 5.66
N VAL A 14 34.17 17.99 5.34
CA VAL A 14 33.45 16.72 5.17
C VAL A 14 32.84 16.25 6.50
N PHE A 15 33.51 16.46 7.64
CA PHE A 15 32.97 16.11 8.96
C PHE A 15 31.78 17.00 9.38
N ILE A 16 31.79 18.29 9.00
CA ILE A 16 30.67 19.23 9.22
C ILE A 16 29.50 18.93 8.27
N LEU A 17 29.78 18.50 7.03
CA LEU A 17 28.76 18.07 6.05
C LEU A 17 28.13 16.70 6.36
N LEU A 18 28.84 15.84 7.11
CA LEU A 18 28.38 14.50 7.51
C LEU A 18 27.80 14.45 8.94
N MET A 19 27.80 15.57 9.67
CA MET A 19 27.02 15.66 10.91
C MET A 19 25.53 15.68 10.52
N PRO A 20 24.74 14.64 10.84
CA PRO A 20 23.31 14.76 10.70
C PRO A 20 22.88 15.84 11.70
N MET A 21 22.45 17.01 11.21
CA MET A 21 21.57 17.85 12.02
C MET A 21 20.27 17.08 12.17
N THR A 22 20.21 16.20 13.16
CA THR A 22 18.94 15.73 13.65
C THR A 22 18.33 16.89 14.44
N ILE A 23 17.59 17.76 13.75
CA ILE A 23 16.44 18.37 14.40
C ILE A 23 15.50 17.20 14.68
N GLN A 24 15.72 16.53 15.80
CA GLN A 24 14.94 15.39 16.26
C GLN A 24 13.57 15.95 16.71
N ALA A 25 12.74 16.29 15.73
CA ALA A 25 11.31 16.10 15.90
C ALA A 25 11.16 14.61 16.26
N GLU A 26 10.67 14.35 17.47
CA GLU A 26 10.37 12.98 17.85
C GLU A 26 9.15 12.59 17.05
N GLU A 27 9.36 11.60 16.21
CA GLU A 27 8.33 11.06 15.35
C GLU A 27 7.32 10.33 16.22
N ILE A 28 6.06 10.74 16.11
CA ILE A 28 4.98 9.89 16.60
C ILE A 28 4.72 8.90 15.48
N GLU A 29 5.42 7.78 15.55
CA GLU A 29 5.04 6.63 14.74
C GLU A 29 3.60 6.24 15.12
N TYR A 30 2.74 6.17 14.12
CA TYR A 30 1.35 5.77 14.29
C TYR A 30 1.28 4.35 14.88
N ILE A 31 0.63 4.24 16.04
CA ILE A 31 0.19 2.95 16.58
C ILE A 31 -1.16 2.62 15.93
N PRO A 32 -1.33 1.46 15.29
CA PRO A 32 -2.54 1.01 14.59
C PRO A 32 -3.69 0.64 15.53
N SER A 33 -3.99 1.52 16.48
CA SER A 33 -5.16 1.43 17.34
C SER A 33 -6.30 2.23 16.70
N ASN A 34 -7.38 1.53 16.39
CA ASN A 34 -8.62 1.96 15.73
C ASN A 34 -9.46 2.97 16.53
N SER A 35 -8.84 3.94 17.23
CA SER A 35 -9.59 5.05 17.79
C SER A 35 -8.84 6.36 17.58
N SER A 36 -9.47 7.30 16.88
CA SER A 36 -9.10 8.72 16.86
C SER A 36 -8.81 9.25 18.28
N LYS A 37 -9.55 8.76 19.26
CA LYS A 37 -9.37 9.02 20.71
C LYS A 37 -7.99 8.64 21.22
N SER A 38 -7.33 7.63 20.65
CA SER A 38 -5.96 7.26 21.00
C SER A 38 -4.92 8.25 20.46
N ILE A 39 -5.17 8.87 19.31
CA ILE A 39 -4.21 9.78 18.68
C ILE A 39 -4.20 11.13 19.39
N VAL A 40 -5.38 11.72 19.61
CA VAL A 40 -5.51 12.98 20.38
C VAL A 40 -4.87 12.84 21.78
N LYS A 41 -5.14 11.73 22.48
CA LYS A 41 -4.52 11.45 23.78
C LYS A 41 -2.99 11.32 23.71
N ASN A 42 -2.45 10.74 22.64
CA ASN A 42 -1.00 10.64 22.45
C ASN A 42 -0.36 12.02 22.23
N ILE A 43 -0.98 12.85 21.39
CA ILE A 43 -0.54 14.23 21.15
C ILE A 43 -0.55 15.02 22.46
N ASP A 44 -1.64 14.95 23.22
CA ASP A 44 -1.76 15.59 24.55
C ASP A 44 -0.63 15.16 25.49
N ARG A 45 -0.39 13.85 25.59
CA ARG A 45 0.66 13.29 26.45
C ARG A 45 2.03 13.82 26.06
N LEU A 46 2.35 13.89 24.77
CA LEU A 46 3.64 14.33 24.28
C LEU A 46 3.88 15.82 24.53
N PHE A 47 2.89 16.67 24.25
CA PHE A 47 3.02 18.11 24.57
C PHE A 47 3.07 18.39 26.06
N LYS A 48 2.47 17.53 26.90
CA LYS A 48 2.57 17.60 28.36
C LYS A 48 3.94 17.16 28.87
N GLN A 49 4.48 16.06 28.35
CA GLN A 49 5.78 15.52 28.76
C GLN A 49 6.96 16.36 28.26
N LYS A 50 6.81 17.02 27.10
CA LYS A 50 7.86 17.81 26.45
C LYS A 50 7.35 19.22 26.14
N PRO A 51 7.14 20.07 27.16
CA PRO A 51 6.54 21.39 26.99
C PRO A 51 7.35 22.33 26.07
N GLN A 52 8.65 22.12 25.96
CA GLN A 52 9.57 22.88 25.09
C GLN A 52 9.42 22.60 23.59
N LYS A 53 8.67 21.55 23.20
CA LYS A 53 8.45 21.24 21.78
C LYS A 53 7.39 22.12 21.15
N ILE A 54 7.70 22.63 19.96
CA ILE A 54 6.85 23.56 19.20
C ILE A 54 5.95 22.78 18.21
N SER A 55 6.38 21.60 17.77
CA SER A 55 5.59 20.73 16.88
C SER A 55 5.83 19.25 17.16
N ILE A 56 4.97 18.43 16.59
CA ILE A 56 5.07 16.97 16.53
C ILE A 56 4.91 16.50 15.08
N LEU A 57 5.53 15.37 14.74
CA LEU A 57 5.34 14.74 13.44
C LEU A 57 4.37 13.57 13.58
N LEU A 58 3.26 13.63 12.84
CA LEU A 58 2.30 12.54 12.73
C LEU A 58 2.45 11.85 11.38
N THR A 59 2.76 10.55 11.38
CA THR A 59 2.98 9.77 10.15
C THR A 59 1.85 8.74 9.96
N PRO A 60 0.85 8.98 9.09
CA PRO A 60 -0.20 8.00 8.80
C PRO A 60 0.34 6.71 8.20
N LYS A 61 -0.13 5.57 8.71
CA LYS A 61 0.29 4.24 8.27
C LYS A 61 -0.83 3.53 7.51
N ILE A 62 -0.50 3.02 6.33
CA ILE A 62 -1.38 2.24 5.46
C ILE A 62 -0.70 0.89 5.19
N LYS A 63 -1.28 -0.21 5.67
CA LYS A 63 -0.79 -1.59 5.45
C LYS A 63 0.74 -1.74 5.66
N GLY A 64 1.25 -1.23 6.78
CA GLY A 64 2.68 -1.36 7.11
C GLY A 64 3.59 -0.31 6.47
N LYS A 65 3.04 0.71 5.79
CA LYS A 65 3.84 1.69 5.05
C LYS A 65 3.32 3.11 5.30
N SER A 66 4.14 4.10 5.04
CA SER A 66 3.75 5.51 5.02
C SER A 66 4.41 6.22 3.84
N ARG A 67 3.97 7.45 3.56
CA ARG A 67 4.64 8.33 2.59
C ARG A 67 4.69 9.77 3.08
N TYR A 68 3.54 10.25 3.50
CA TYR A 68 3.39 11.59 4.04
C TYR A 68 3.41 11.58 5.55
N SER A 69 3.75 12.73 6.11
CA SER A 69 3.63 13.05 7.52
C SER A 69 3.08 14.47 7.68
N PHE A 70 2.48 14.76 8.83
CA PHE A 70 1.95 16.06 9.20
C PHE A 70 2.77 16.64 10.35
N SER A 71 3.36 17.81 10.16
CA SER A 71 3.97 18.59 11.24
C SER A 71 2.88 19.42 11.90
N ILE A 72 2.42 18.98 13.07
CA ILE A 72 1.36 19.62 13.83
C ILE A 72 2.00 20.56 14.85
N ARG A 73 1.80 21.86 14.68
CA ARG A 73 2.25 22.85 15.66
C ARG A 73 1.41 22.81 16.93
N LYS A 74 2.07 23.04 18.08
CA LYS A 74 1.46 22.99 19.41
C LYS A 74 0.36 24.02 19.61
N ASP A 75 0.56 25.24 19.15
CA ASP A 75 -0.42 26.32 19.20
C ASP A 75 -1.65 26.03 18.34
N ALA A 76 -1.44 25.60 17.09
CA ALA A 76 -2.50 25.18 16.18
C ALA A 76 -3.32 24.00 16.76
N TYR A 77 -2.64 23.03 17.37
CA TYR A 77 -3.29 21.88 18.02
C TYR A 77 -4.18 22.29 19.19
N TYR A 78 -3.72 23.20 20.07
CA TYR A 78 -4.56 23.63 21.19
C TYR A 78 -5.75 24.49 20.74
N LEU A 79 -5.55 25.32 19.71
CA LEU A 79 -6.62 26.13 19.13
C LEU A 79 -7.71 25.25 18.52
N SER A 80 -7.33 24.31 17.65
CA SER A 80 -8.25 23.35 17.03
C SER A 80 -8.97 22.48 18.05
N LYS A 81 -8.24 21.96 19.06
CA LYS A 81 -8.85 21.18 20.15
C LYS A 81 -9.89 21.98 20.94
N LYS A 82 -9.65 23.26 21.20
CA LYS A 82 -10.60 24.15 21.92
C LYS A 82 -11.94 24.25 21.20
N TYR A 83 -11.92 24.29 19.87
CA TYR A 83 -13.12 24.38 19.03
C TYR A 83 -13.59 23.04 18.46
N ALA A 84 -12.95 21.94 18.86
CA ALA A 84 -13.16 20.61 18.30
C ALA A 84 -13.07 20.55 16.76
N ASP A 85 -12.24 21.42 16.16
CA ASP A 85 -12.11 21.55 14.70
C ASP A 85 -10.84 20.85 14.20
N ALA A 86 -10.99 19.58 13.82
CA ALA A 86 -9.92 18.82 13.20
C ALA A 86 -9.60 19.28 11.75
N SER A 87 -10.54 19.95 11.07
CA SER A 87 -10.36 20.37 9.68
C SER A 87 -9.40 21.55 9.60
N ASP A 88 -9.57 22.54 10.46
CA ASP A 88 -8.64 23.68 10.56
C ASP A 88 -7.22 23.21 10.89
N LEU A 89 -7.09 22.22 11.79
CA LEU A 89 -5.78 21.67 12.13
C LEU A 89 -5.09 21.01 10.93
N PHE A 90 -5.84 20.38 10.01
CA PHE A 90 -5.27 19.81 8.79
C PHE A 90 -4.58 20.88 7.92
N TYR A 91 -5.24 22.02 7.72
CA TYR A 91 -4.70 23.13 6.93
C TYR A 91 -3.58 23.89 7.64
N LEU A 92 -3.59 23.92 8.97
CA LEU A 92 -2.51 24.49 9.78
C LEU A 92 -1.30 23.57 9.93
N SER A 93 -1.41 22.29 9.55
CA SER A 93 -0.33 21.32 9.63
C SER A 93 0.47 21.28 8.33
N GLU A 94 1.79 21.33 8.44
CA GLU A 94 2.66 21.19 7.27
C GLU A 94 2.66 19.74 6.77
N GLN A 95 2.42 19.54 5.48
CA GLN A 95 2.41 18.22 4.84
C GLN A 95 3.79 17.91 4.25
N ILE A 96 4.46 16.90 4.80
CA ILE A 96 5.82 16.52 4.42
C ILE A 96 5.77 15.23 3.60
N ASP A 97 6.22 15.27 2.35
CA ASP A 97 6.44 14.06 1.53
C ASP A 97 7.83 13.49 1.82
N SER A 98 7.88 12.41 2.59
CA SER A 98 9.12 11.71 2.89
C SER A 98 9.44 10.59 1.89
N GLY A 99 8.61 10.41 0.86
CA GLY A 99 8.60 9.21 0.04
C GLY A 99 8.12 7.98 0.79
N LEU A 100 7.86 6.89 0.05
CA LEU A 100 7.47 5.61 0.64
C LEU A 100 8.48 5.15 1.70
N LYS A 101 7.97 4.74 2.86
CA LYS A 101 8.74 4.20 3.99
C LYS A 101 8.02 2.98 4.58
N PHE A 102 8.79 2.00 5.03
CA PHE A 102 8.24 0.89 5.81
C PHE A 102 8.05 1.32 7.27
N GLN A 103 6.95 0.86 7.85
CA GLN A 103 6.58 1.11 9.23
C GLN A 103 6.40 -0.23 9.94
N SER A 104 6.71 -0.30 11.23
CA SER A 104 6.54 -1.53 12.01
C SER A 104 5.15 -2.12 11.82
N ASN A 105 5.06 -3.38 11.39
CA ASN A 105 3.79 -4.01 11.07
C ASN A 105 3.67 -5.39 11.70
N LYS A 106 2.61 -5.59 12.49
CA LYS A 106 2.24 -6.89 13.08
C LYS A 106 0.84 -7.31 12.62
N SER A 107 0.42 -6.85 11.44
CA SER A 107 -0.91 -7.14 10.92
C SER A 107 -1.05 -8.61 10.55
N LYS A 108 -2.24 -9.12 10.78
CA LYS A 108 -2.72 -10.41 10.30
C LYS A 108 -3.85 -10.14 9.34
N ASN A 109 -3.92 -10.88 8.24
CA ASN A 109 -5.04 -10.78 7.33
C ASN A 109 -5.53 -12.14 6.87
N ILE A 110 -6.84 -12.23 6.71
CA ILE A 110 -7.49 -13.31 5.96
C ILE A 110 -7.95 -12.74 4.64
N ASP A 111 -7.50 -13.32 3.54
CA ASP A 111 -7.99 -13.03 2.21
C ASP A 111 -8.81 -14.22 1.72
N ILE A 112 -10.08 -13.98 1.41
CA ILE A 112 -11.00 -14.93 0.80
C ILE A 112 -11.21 -14.50 -0.63
N ILE A 113 -10.91 -15.38 -1.59
CA ILE A 113 -11.08 -15.12 -3.01
C ILE A 113 -11.99 -16.20 -3.56
N ILE A 114 -13.09 -15.80 -4.18
CA ILE A 114 -14.06 -16.66 -4.84
C ILE A 114 -14.12 -16.23 -6.31
N SER A 115 -13.93 -17.18 -7.20
CA SER A 115 -14.02 -17.02 -8.64
C SER A 115 -14.93 -18.10 -9.23
N GLU A 116 -15.23 -18.00 -10.52
CA GLU A 116 -16.17 -18.90 -11.21
C GLU A 116 -15.90 -20.40 -10.91
N ASN A 117 -14.65 -20.85 -11.07
CA ASN A 117 -14.26 -22.25 -10.84
C ASN A 117 -13.19 -22.44 -9.76
N ASN A 118 -12.76 -21.37 -9.08
CA ASN A 118 -11.70 -21.48 -8.07
C ASN A 118 -12.07 -20.71 -6.80
N SER A 119 -11.61 -21.21 -5.65
CA SER A 119 -11.58 -20.44 -4.42
C SER A 119 -10.20 -20.50 -3.77
N ASN A 120 -9.85 -19.46 -3.03
CA ASN A 120 -8.59 -19.38 -2.32
C ASN A 120 -8.81 -18.71 -0.96
N LEU A 121 -8.32 -19.35 0.08
CA LEU A 121 -8.26 -18.81 1.43
C LEU A 121 -6.79 -18.61 1.78
N ILE A 122 -6.40 -17.38 2.09
CA ILE A 122 -5.02 -17.04 2.46
C ILE A 122 -5.02 -16.42 3.84
N LEU A 123 -4.24 -16.99 4.75
CA LEU A 123 -3.93 -16.43 6.05
C LEU A 123 -2.52 -15.86 5.97
N ASN A 124 -2.33 -14.53 6.04
CA ASN A 124 -0.98 -13.97 6.14
C ASN A 124 -0.75 -13.25 7.46
N GLN A 125 0.51 -13.23 7.86
CA GLN A 125 1.02 -12.48 8.98
C GLN A 125 2.30 -11.75 8.58
N SER A 126 2.37 -10.46 8.90
CA SER A 126 3.62 -9.72 8.82
C SER A 126 4.58 -10.21 9.90
N ILE A 127 5.71 -10.76 9.48
CA ILE A 127 6.81 -11.15 10.37
C ILE A 127 7.83 -10.02 10.55
N LEU A 128 7.97 -9.18 9.51
CA LEU A 128 8.73 -7.93 9.52
C LEU A 128 7.90 -6.85 8.83
N SER A 129 8.33 -5.58 8.91
CA SER A 129 7.64 -4.43 8.30
C SER A 129 7.40 -4.59 6.78
N ASN A 130 8.25 -5.36 6.11
CA ASN A 130 8.20 -5.62 4.67
C ASN A 130 8.16 -7.10 4.29
N ILE A 131 8.02 -8.03 5.24
CA ILE A 131 7.95 -9.47 4.95
C ILE A 131 6.69 -10.07 5.56
N ASN A 132 5.92 -10.75 4.73
CA ASN A 132 4.71 -11.47 5.11
C ASN A 132 4.89 -12.95 4.83
N LEU A 133 4.54 -13.77 5.82
CA LEU A 133 4.44 -15.22 5.69
C LEU A 133 2.96 -15.58 5.65
N GLY A 134 2.58 -16.50 4.78
CA GLY A 134 1.20 -16.94 4.65
C GLY A 134 1.03 -18.43 4.49
N LEU A 135 -0.11 -18.92 4.95
CA LEU A 135 -0.65 -20.23 4.63
C LEU A 135 -1.81 -20.04 3.67
N PHE A 136 -1.93 -20.90 2.66
CA PHE A 136 -3.06 -20.83 1.75
C PHE A 136 -3.70 -22.20 1.52
N LEU A 137 -5.00 -22.16 1.21
CA LEU A 137 -5.80 -23.27 0.74
C LEU A 137 -6.43 -22.84 -0.59
N LYS A 138 -6.05 -23.49 -1.69
CA LYS A 138 -6.60 -23.29 -3.02
C LYS A 138 -7.52 -24.45 -3.35
N ASN A 139 -8.71 -24.14 -3.82
CA ASN A 139 -9.61 -25.10 -4.45
C ASN A 139 -9.73 -24.73 -5.93
N LYS A 140 -9.13 -25.54 -6.79
CA LYS A 140 -9.28 -25.48 -8.25
C LYS A 140 -9.86 -26.82 -8.70
N ASP A 141 -9.13 -27.57 -9.53
CA ASP A 141 -9.43 -28.97 -9.88
C ASP A 141 -9.23 -29.93 -8.69
N LYS A 142 -8.28 -29.60 -7.81
CA LYS A 142 -8.00 -30.30 -6.56
C LYS A 142 -7.78 -29.28 -5.45
N ILE A 143 -8.12 -29.68 -4.23
CA ILE A 143 -7.77 -28.91 -3.03
C ILE A 143 -6.25 -29.05 -2.81
N SER A 144 -5.53 -27.94 -2.89
CA SER A 144 -4.11 -27.85 -2.53
C SER A 144 -3.93 -26.86 -1.38
N PHE A 145 -2.97 -27.16 -0.51
CA PHE A 145 -2.58 -26.27 0.58
C PHE A 145 -1.08 -26.00 0.48
N GLY A 146 -0.66 -24.86 0.96
CA GLY A 146 0.73 -24.45 0.82
C GLY A 146 1.12 -23.26 1.68
N VAL A 147 2.35 -22.85 1.47
CA VAL A 147 2.96 -21.71 2.15
C VAL A 147 3.38 -20.67 1.14
N ASN A 148 3.27 -19.40 1.50
CA ASN A 148 3.80 -18.29 0.73
C ASN A 148 4.70 -17.40 1.59
N LEU A 149 5.69 -16.79 0.97
CA LEU A 149 6.53 -15.76 1.57
C LEU A 149 6.61 -14.59 0.60
N ASN A 150 6.22 -13.41 1.05
CA ASN A 150 6.18 -12.20 0.24
C ASN A 150 7.02 -11.11 0.88
N LYS A 151 7.84 -10.43 0.08
CA LYS A 151 8.70 -9.33 0.50
C LYS A 151 8.43 -8.08 -0.34
N ASP A 152 8.06 -7.00 0.35
CA ASP A 152 7.95 -5.68 -0.24
C ASP A 152 9.33 -4.99 -0.31
N VAL A 153 9.55 -4.25 -1.40
CA VAL A 153 10.77 -3.49 -1.65
C VAL A 153 10.38 -2.10 -2.15
N ILE A 154 10.80 -1.05 -1.44
CA ILE A 154 10.65 0.33 -1.93
C ILE A 154 11.73 0.57 -2.98
N ILE A 155 11.32 0.80 -4.22
CA ILE A 155 12.23 1.02 -5.36
C ILE A 155 12.60 2.50 -5.45
N SER A 156 11.63 3.39 -5.21
CA SER A 156 11.82 4.83 -5.15
C SER A 156 10.72 5.49 -4.32
N LYS A 157 10.77 6.82 -4.16
CA LYS A 157 9.78 7.59 -3.36
C LYS A 157 8.32 7.31 -3.73
N ASN A 158 8.07 6.91 -4.98
CA ASN A 158 6.74 6.67 -5.54
C ASN A 158 6.62 5.33 -6.28
N ALA A 159 7.53 4.37 -6.01
CA ALA A 159 7.50 3.04 -6.62
C ALA A 159 7.75 1.92 -5.60
N LEU A 160 6.96 0.86 -5.72
CA LEU A 160 6.97 -0.30 -4.83
C LEU A 160 7.06 -1.59 -5.66
N GLY A 161 7.92 -2.50 -5.23
CA GLY A 161 7.98 -3.88 -5.68
C GLY A 161 7.51 -4.84 -4.59
N ASN A 162 7.02 -6.00 -4.99
CA ASN A 162 6.73 -7.14 -4.13
C ASN A 162 7.24 -8.40 -4.82
N PHE A 163 8.03 -9.19 -4.09
CA PHE A 163 8.58 -10.45 -4.55
C PHE A 163 8.07 -11.56 -3.65
N GLY A 164 7.44 -12.56 -4.23
CA GLY A 164 6.79 -13.65 -3.54
C GLY A 164 7.27 -15.00 -4.04
N VAL A 165 7.35 -15.97 -3.13
CA VAL A 165 7.43 -17.38 -3.47
C VAL A 165 6.25 -18.08 -2.83
N GLU A 166 5.62 -18.97 -3.57
CA GLU A 166 4.60 -19.87 -3.03
C GLU A 166 4.96 -21.32 -3.37
N GLN A 167 4.65 -22.22 -2.45
CA GLN A 167 4.87 -23.65 -2.60
C GLN A 167 3.63 -24.36 -2.09
N ALA A 168 2.86 -24.96 -3.00
CA ALA A 168 1.77 -25.86 -2.66
C ALA A 168 2.30 -27.29 -2.52
N LYS A 169 1.58 -28.11 -1.75
CA LYS A 169 1.88 -29.54 -1.65
C LYS A 169 1.77 -30.19 -3.04
N ASP A 170 2.76 -30.99 -3.40
CA ASP A 170 2.84 -31.77 -4.65
C ASP A 170 2.85 -30.93 -5.95
N GLU A 171 3.03 -29.61 -5.86
CA GLU A 171 3.17 -28.70 -7.00
C GLU A 171 4.61 -28.13 -7.05
N TYR A 172 5.01 -27.51 -8.16
CA TYR A 172 6.28 -26.79 -8.18
C TYR A 172 6.19 -25.45 -7.45
N MET A 173 7.35 -24.95 -7.00
CA MET A 173 7.44 -23.60 -6.47
C MET A 173 7.00 -22.61 -7.54
N VAL A 174 6.32 -21.55 -7.13
CA VAL A 174 5.90 -20.47 -8.01
C VAL A 174 6.48 -19.15 -7.50
N PHE A 175 7.22 -18.47 -8.38
CA PHE A 175 7.74 -17.14 -8.14
C PHE A 175 6.73 -16.09 -8.61
N ASN A 176 6.54 -15.06 -7.80
CA ASN A 176 5.69 -13.92 -8.08
C ASN A 176 6.52 -12.64 -7.96
N ALA A 177 6.44 -11.76 -8.94
CA ALA A 177 6.98 -10.41 -8.84
C ALA A 177 5.90 -9.42 -9.24
N LYS A 178 5.73 -8.35 -8.48
CA LYS A 178 4.79 -7.27 -8.75
C LYS A 178 5.50 -5.96 -8.58
N PHE A 179 5.16 -4.98 -9.40
CA PHE A 179 5.68 -3.63 -9.28
C PHE A 179 4.57 -2.63 -9.58
N VAL A 180 4.67 -1.46 -8.95
CA VAL A 180 3.78 -0.33 -9.17
C VAL A 180 4.56 0.98 -9.02
N LYS A 181 4.23 1.97 -9.83
CA LYS A 181 4.80 3.31 -9.79
C LYS A 181 3.71 4.34 -10.00
N LEU A 182 3.58 5.29 -9.07
CA LEU A 182 2.72 6.45 -9.26
C LEU A 182 3.35 7.40 -10.29
N SER A 183 2.49 7.99 -11.12
CA SER A 183 2.81 9.17 -11.92
C SER A 183 3.28 10.34 -11.04
N ASN A 184 4.01 11.29 -11.62
CA ASN A 184 4.57 12.43 -10.88
C ASN A 184 3.48 13.35 -10.30
N ASN A 185 2.35 13.46 -10.99
CA ASN A 185 1.16 14.21 -10.57
C ASN A 185 0.16 13.32 -9.79
N GLU A 186 0.47 12.04 -9.59
CA GLU A 186 -0.32 11.09 -8.80
C GLU A 186 -1.74 10.83 -9.32
N ASN A 187 -2.05 11.21 -10.56
CA ASN A 187 -3.36 10.96 -11.15
C ASN A 187 -3.47 9.57 -11.81
N SER A 188 -2.38 8.84 -11.90
CA SER A 188 -2.34 7.48 -12.42
C SER A 188 -1.24 6.63 -11.78
N GLU A 189 -1.33 5.31 -11.94
CA GLU A 189 -0.25 4.37 -11.61
C GLU A 189 0.00 3.37 -12.73
N PHE A 190 1.28 3.14 -13.03
CA PHE A 190 1.72 2.05 -13.88
C PHE A 190 2.05 0.84 -13.01
N TYR A 191 1.59 -0.34 -13.40
CA TYR A 191 1.88 -1.58 -12.68
C TYR A 191 2.34 -2.67 -13.64
N GLY A 192 2.97 -3.68 -13.07
CA GLY A 192 3.12 -4.96 -13.73
C GLY A 192 3.34 -6.11 -12.77
N ASN A 193 3.05 -7.31 -13.26
CA ASN A 193 3.08 -8.54 -12.52
C ASN A 193 3.72 -9.63 -13.38
N VAL A 194 4.51 -10.47 -12.74
CA VAL A 194 5.12 -11.66 -13.32
C VAL A 194 4.85 -12.81 -12.37
N ASN A 195 4.47 -13.95 -12.92
CA ASN A 195 4.27 -15.18 -12.18
C ASN A 195 4.89 -16.31 -13.01
N HIS A 196 5.76 -17.09 -12.39
CA HIS A 196 6.47 -18.19 -13.04
C HIS A 196 6.46 -19.42 -12.14
N GLU A 197 5.99 -20.54 -12.67
CA GLU A 197 6.12 -21.83 -12.02
C GLU A 197 7.45 -22.47 -12.40
N PHE A 198 8.28 -22.81 -11.42
CA PHE A 198 9.58 -23.43 -11.66
C PHE A 198 9.40 -24.78 -12.35
N LYS A 199 10.35 -25.12 -13.23
CA LYS A 199 10.32 -26.37 -14.03
C LYS A 199 9.09 -26.50 -14.93
N SER A 200 8.44 -25.38 -15.26
CA SER A 200 7.31 -25.32 -16.16
C SER A 200 7.49 -24.21 -17.20
N ASP A 201 6.85 -24.37 -18.36
CA ASP A 201 6.68 -23.32 -19.37
C ASP A 201 5.64 -22.26 -18.96
N HIS A 202 5.05 -22.39 -17.76
CA HIS A 202 4.06 -21.46 -17.24
C HIS A 202 4.72 -20.16 -16.78
N LEU A 203 4.71 -19.17 -17.68
CA LEU A 203 5.04 -17.78 -17.42
C LEU A 203 3.81 -16.92 -17.71
N ASN A 204 3.38 -16.17 -16.70
CA ASN A 204 2.33 -15.18 -16.82
C ASN A 204 2.93 -13.80 -16.58
N VAL A 205 2.68 -12.87 -17.49
CA VAL A 205 3.16 -11.49 -17.40
C VAL A 205 1.98 -10.57 -17.62
N GLY A 206 1.90 -9.47 -16.89
CA GLY A 206 0.90 -8.45 -17.14
C GLY A 206 1.43 -7.07 -16.83
N ILE A 207 1.05 -6.10 -17.64
CA ILE A 207 1.35 -4.69 -17.42
C ILE A 207 0.07 -3.87 -17.63
N GLY A 208 0.00 -2.71 -17.01
CA GLY A 208 -1.11 -1.81 -17.25
C GLY A 208 -0.98 -0.49 -16.55
N ASN A 209 -1.95 0.36 -16.80
CA ASN A 209 -2.04 1.69 -16.22
C ASN A 209 -3.45 1.89 -15.68
N THR A 210 -3.53 2.48 -14.49
CA THR A 210 -4.78 2.88 -13.87
C THR A 210 -4.79 4.39 -13.74
N TRP A 211 -5.76 5.07 -14.35
CA TRP A 211 -6.04 6.48 -14.10
C TRP A 211 -7.08 6.59 -13.00
N PHE A 212 -6.82 7.47 -12.05
CA PHE A 212 -7.64 7.62 -10.86
C PHE A 212 -8.67 8.72 -11.00
N ASP A 213 -9.79 8.52 -10.31
CA ASP A 213 -10.80 9.54 -10.07
C ASP A 213 -11.27 10.24 -11.37
N ILE A 214 -11.45 9.46 -12.44
CA ILE A 214 -12.04 9.93 -13.69
C ILE A 214 -13.46 10.40 -13.40
N ALA A 215 -13.75 11.64 -13.79
CA ALA A 215 -14.99 12.35 -13.45
C ALA A 215 -15.28 12.35 -11.93
N ASP A 216 -14.24 12.27 -11.09
CA ASP A 216 -14.31 12.13 -9.63
C ASP A 216 -15.16 10.93 -9.14
N GLN A 217 -15.39 9.94 -9.99
CA GLN A 217 -16.32 8.82 -9.71
C GLN A 217 -15.65 7.45 -9.75
N PHE A 218 -14.73 7.20 -10.67
CA PHE A 218 -14.19 5.87 -10.89
C PHE A 218 -12.73 5.87 -11.30
N ASP A 219 -12.06 4.74 -11.10
CA ASP A 219 -10.74 4.49 -11.66
C ASP A 219 -10.87 3.73 -12.96
N LEU A 220 -10.11 4.11 -13.98
CA LEU A 220 -10.06 3.44 -15.27
C LEU A 220 -8.75 2.67 -15.38
N THR A 221 -8.81 1.36 -15.62
CA THR A 221 -7.63 0.53 -15.84
C THR A 221 -7.61 -0.03 -17.26
N LEU A 222 -6.45 0.09 -17.90
CA LEU A 222 -6.10 -0.60 -19.13
C LEU A 222 -4.89 -1.49 -18.90
N GLY A 223 -4.99 -2.75 -19.30
CA GLY A 223 -3.93 -3.73 -19.13
C GLY A 223 -3.78 -4.69 -20.30
N ILE A 224 -2.57 -5.19 -20.46
CA ILE A 224 -2.25 -6.31 -21.35
C ILE A 224 -1.60 -7.38 -20.49
N GLN A 225 -2.03 -8.62 -20.66
CA GLN A 225 -1.51 -9.76 -19.95
C GLN A 225 -1.30 -10.93 -20.90
N GLU A 226 -0.22 -11.66 -20.69
CA GLU A 226 0.01 -12.97 -21.26
C GLU A 226 -0.20 -14.01 -20.17
N GLN A 227 -1.08 -14.96 -20.43
CA GLN A 227 -1.30 -16.12 -19.56
C GLN A 227 -1.28 -17.39 -20.39
N SER A 228 -0.42 -18.36 -20.02
CA SER A 228 -0.31 -19.65 -20.72
C SER A 228 -0.18 -19.50 -22.25
N LYS A 229 0.73 -18.62 -22.70
CA LYS A 229 0.99 -18.30 -24.12
C LYS A 229 -0.19 -17.62 -24.86
N LYS A 230 -1.21 -17.17 -24.12
CA LYS A 230 -2.35 -16.39 -24.66
C LYS A 230 -2.25 -14.94 -24.20
N VAL A 231 -2.15 -14.03 -25.15
CA VAL A 231 -2.20 -12.58 -24.88
C VAL A 231 -3.65 -12.15 -24.80
N GLY A 232 -4.00 -11.41 -23.76
CA GLY A 232 -5.27 -10.74 -23.63
C GLY A 232 -5.14 -9.30 -23.16
N SER A 233 -6.03 -8.45 -23.63
CA SER A 233 -6.23 -7.10 -23.12
C SER A 233 -7.38 -7.09 -22.12
N GLU A 234 -7.33 -6.13 -21.22
CA GLU A 234 -8.44 -5.83 -20.33
C GLU A 234 -8.61 -4.32 -20.17
N LEU A 235 -9.87 -3.92 -20.13
CA LEU A 235 -10.33 -2.57 -19.87
C LEU A 235 -11.40 -2.66 -18.82
N TYR A 236 -11.26 -1.94 -17.71
CA TYR A 236 -12.28 -1.95 -16.67
C TYR A 236 -12.32 -0.66 -15.87
N ALA A 237 -13.51 -0.37 -15.34
CA ALA A 237 -13.73 0.70 -14.39
C ALA A 237 -13.85 0.11 -12.99
N THR A 238 -13.28 0.79 -11.98
CA THR A 238 -13.43 0.48 -10.56
C THR A 238 -14.19 1.61 -9.88
N PHE A 239 -15.29 1.27 -9.23
CA PHE A 239 -16.14 2.14 -8.45
C PHE A 239 -16.02 1.79 -6.96
N GLY A 240 -16.29 2.77 -6.11
CA GLY A 240 -16.31 2.59 -4.66
C GLY A 240 -15.07 3.15 -3.97
N ASP A 241 -14.91 2.79 -2.69
CA ASP A 241 -13.97 3.43 -1.79
C ASP A 241 -12.91 2.45 -1.26
N GLU A 242 -12.43 2.65 -0.02
CA GLU A 242 -11.42 1.76 0.56
C GLU A 242 -11.99 0.42 1.00
N ASP A 243 -13.25 0.39 1.43
CA ASP A 243 -13.87 -0.73 2.12
C ASP A 243 -14.68 -1.58 1.14
N ILE A 244 -15.31 -0.98 0.12
CA ILE A 244 -16.07 -1.70 -0.91
C ILE A 244 -15.69 -1.18 -2.28
N LYS A 245 -15.29 -2.09 -3.17
CA LYS A 245 -14.97 -1.79 -4.56
C LYS A 245 -15.73 -2.71 -5.49
N PHE A 246 -16.33 -2.13 -6.51
CA PHE A 246 -16.99 -2.84 -7.60
C PHE A 246 -16.24 -2.58 -8.90
N GLN A 247 -15.96 -3.62 -9.68
CA GLN A 247 -15.28 -3.49 -10.96
C GLN A 247 -16.11 -4.11 -12.06
N VAL A 248 -16.21 -3.40 -13.18
CA VAL A 248 -16.85 -3.90 -14.40
C VAL A 248 -15.89 -3.69 -15.54
N GLY A 249 -15.68 -4.74 -16.33
CA GLY A 249 -14.74 -4.66 -17.42
C GLY A 249 -14.99 -5.65 -18.54
N LEU A 250 -14.21 -5.46 -19.58
CA LEU A 250 -14.12 -6.34 -20.72
C LEU A 250 -12.71 -6.90 -20.78
N ASN A 251 -12.58 -8.18 -21.11
CA ASN A 251 -11.32 -8.76 -21.51
C ASN A 251 -11.46 -9.41 -22.89
N GLN A 252 -10.42 -9.28 -23.70
CA GLN A 252 -10.33 -9.90 -25.01
C GLN A 252 -9.03 -10.70 -25.07
N ILE A 253 -9.12 -11.97 -25.44
CA ILE A 253 -7.94 -12.81 -25.66
C ILE A 253 -7.68 -12.78 -27.17
N LYS A 254 -6.46 -12.41 -27.61
CA LYS A 254 -6.10 -12.20 -29.02
C LYS A 254 -6.47 -13.38 -29.95
N ASN A 255 -6.53 -14.59 -29.41
CA ASN A 255 -6.89 -15.81 -30.15
C ASN A 255 -8.38 -16.20 -30.02
N ASN A 256 -9.23 -15.31 -29.49
CA ASN A 256 -10.68 -15.46 -29.41
C ASN A 256 -11.33 -14.12 -29.80
N SER A 257 -12.20 -14.15 -30.81
CA SER A 257 -12.94 -12.96 -31.26
C SER A 257 -13.94 -12.44 -30.23
N ASN A 258 -14.30 -13.25 -29.23
CA ASN A 258 -15.33 -12.90 -28.26
C ASN A 258 -14.74 -12.11 -27.09
N MET A 259 -15.20 -10.87 -26.93
CA MET A 259 -14.96 -10.09 -25.71
C MET A 259 -15.83 -10.69 -24.60
N ASN A 260 -15.23 -11.00 -23.44
CA ASN A 260 -16.01 -11.40 -22.27
C ASN A 260 -16.11 -10.22 -21.31
N MET A 261 -17.32 -10.04 -20.77
CA MET A 261 -17.54 -9.12 -19.68
C MET A 261 -17.22 -9.79 -18.35
N PHE A 262 -16.67 -9.04 -17.40
CA PHE A 262 -16.44 -9.52 -16.06
C PHE A 262 -16.87 -8.52 -15.00
N PHE A 263 -17.14 -9.06 -13.82
CA PHE A 263 -17.53 -8.33 -12.62
C PHE A 263 -16.64 -8.76 -11.47
N ASN A 264 -16.12 -7.80 -10.70
CA ASN A 264 -15.44 -8.07 -9.44
C ASN A 264 -16.09 -7.26 -8.32
N LEU A 265 -16.30 -7.89 -7.18
CA LEU A 265 -16.72 -7.24 -5.95
C LEU A 265 -15.66 -7.52 -4.88
N LYS A 266 -15.12 -6.45 -4.30
CA LYS A 266 -14.07 -6.54 -3.29
C LYS A 266 -14.51 -5.81 -2.04
N PHE A 267 -14.45 -6.50 -0.92
CA PHE A 267 -14.62 -5.96 0.42
C PHE A 267 -13.26 -5.99 1.12
N GLU A 268 -12.80 -4.84 1.62
CA GLU A 268 -11.58 -4.75 2.42
C GLU A 268 -11.93 -4.51 3.89
N ASN A 269 -11.21 -5.17 4.80
CA ASN A 269 -11.35 -5.02 6.26
C ASN A 269 -12.76 -5.26 6.83
N VAL A 270 -13.53 -6.23 6.30
CA VAL A 270 -14.89 -6.59 6.76
C VAL A 270 -14.96 -6.80 8.28
N LEU A 271 -13.93 -7.44 8.84
CA LEU A 271 -13.69 -7.52 10.28
C LEU A 271 -12.36 -6.83 10.56
N ASN A 272 -12.40 -5.72 11.29
CA ASN A 272 -11.20 -4.94 11.64
C ASN A 272 -11.09 -4.81 13.16
N LYS A 273 -10.26 -5.68 13.77
CA LYS A 273 -10.00 -5.67 15.22
C LYS A 273 -8.49 -5.77 15.47
N GLU A 274 -7.92 -4.78 16.17
CA GLU A 274 -6.59 -4.85 16.78
C GLU A 274 -5.48 -5.47 15.90
N ASN A 275 -5.41 -5.06 14.62
CA ASN A 275 -4.46 -5.51 13.58
C ASN A 275 -4.85 -6.77 12.78
N PHE A 276 -6.05 -7.29 12.97
CA PHE A 276 -6.62 -8.34 12.15
C PHE A 276 -7.60 -7.75 11.13
N GLY A 277 -7.31 -7.97 9.84
CA GLY A 277 -8.17 -7.56 8.73
C GLY A 277 -8.73 -8.76 7.96
N THR A 278 -9.94 -8.65 7.43
CA THR A 278 -10.53 -9.66 6.54
C THR A 278 -10.88 -9.02 5.21
N ASN A 279 -10.37 -9.57 4.11
CA ASN A 279 -10.68 -9.13 2.76
C ASN A 279 -11.44 -10.25 2.02
N VAL A 280 -12.47 -9.87 1.27
CA VAL A 280 -13.25 -10.80 0.45
C VAL A 280 -13.26 -10.28 -0.98
N THR A 281 -12.88 -11.11 -1.95
CA THR A 281 -12.96 -10.80 -3.37
C THR A 281 -13.79 -11.85 -4.07
N ILE A 282 -14.85 -11.42 -4.76
CA ILE A 282 -15.72 -12.25 -5.59
C ILE A 282 -15.51 -11.79 -7.02
N THR A 283 -15.23 -12.71 -7.94
CA THR A 283 -15.00 -12.39 -9.35
C THR A 283 -15.74 -13.35 -10.27
N SER A 284 -16.24 -12.84 -11.39
CA SER A 284 -16.72 -13.68 -12.48
C SER A 284 -15.59 -14.14 -13.41
N LYS A 285 -14.35 -13.69 -13.21
CA LYS A 285 -13.19 -14.17 -13.98
C LYS A 285 -12.76 -15.54 -13.48
N ASN A 286 -12.44 -16.46 -14.39
CA ASN A 286 -11.74 -17.69 -14.03
C ASN A 286 -10.34 -17.46 -13.45
N SER A 287 -9.62 -16.43 -13.91
CA SER A 287 -8.24 -16.16 -13.51
C SER A 287 -8.14 -15.12 -12.39
N VAL A 288 -7.49 -15.52 -11.29
CA VAL A 288 -7.20 -14.67 -10.12
C VAL A 288 -5.92 -13.82 -10.31
N PHE A 289 -5.13 -14.07 -11.36
CA PHE A 289 -3.85 -13.39 -11.61
C PHE A 289 -3.98 -11.86 -11.65
N SER A 290 -5.10 -11.35 -12.19
CA SER A 290 -5.36 -9.91 -12.28
C SER A 290 -5.84 -9.27 -10.96
N LEU A 291 -6.26 -10.05 -9.96
CA LEU A 291 -6.91 -9.55 -8.75
C LEU A 291 -5.93 -9.06 -7.66
N GLY A 292 -4.70 -9.59 -7.64
CA GLY A 292 -3.72 -9.35 -6.58
C GLY A 292 -2.73 -8.21 -6.84
N ARG A 293 -3.12 -7.15 -7.56
CA ARG A 293 -2.22 -6.06 -7.96
C ARG A 293 -1.79 -5.22 -6.78
N LEU A 294 -0.54 -4.76 -6.81
CA LEU A 294 -0.10 -3.66 -5.96
C LEU A 294 -0.76 -2.36 -6.44
N SER A 295 -1.14 -1.51 -5.49
CA SER A 295 -1.63 -0.16 -5.79
C SER A 295 -1.07 0.81 -4.76
N LEU A 296 -0.73 2.00 -5.25
CA LEU A 296 -0.29 3.13 -4.46
C LEU A 296 -1.35 4.24 -4.39
N LYS A 297 -2.57 4.02 -4.91
CA LYS A 297 -3.67 5.01 -4.87
C LYS A 297 -3.88 5.62 -3.48
N SER A 298 -3.75 4.82 -2.41
CA SER A 298 -3.92 5.26 -1.02
C SER A 298 -2.79 6.15 -0.49
N PHE A 299 -1.62 6.17 -1.14
CA PHE A 299 -0.45 6.97 -0.77
C PHE A 299 -0.34 8.27 -1.57
N ARG A 300 -1.46 8.78 -2.12
CA ARG A 300 -1.51 10.04 -2.86
C ARG A 300 -1.79 11.21 -1.93
N ARG A 301 -1.30 12.39 -2.30
CA ARG A 301 -1.61 13.66 -1.61
C ARG A 301 -3.12 13.91 -1.57
N LYS A 302 -3.85 13.60 -2.65
CA LYS A 302 -5.33 13.77 -2.73
C LYS A 302 -6.08 12.97 -1.66
N ASN A 303 -5.48 11.93 -1.07
CA ASN A 303 -6.13 11.12 -0.04
C ASN A 303 -5.75 11.53 1.40
N LEU A 304 -4.92 12.56 1.57
CA LEU A 304 -4.45 12.98 2.90
C LEU A 304 -5.56 13.50 3.78
N ASP A 305 -6.56 14.18 3.21
CA ASP A 305 -7.73 14.67 3.93
C ASP A 305 -8.56 13.51 4.50
N LYS A 306 -8.75 12.46 3.71
CA LYS A 306 -9.47 11.24 4.11
C LYS A 306 -8.71 10.50 5.22
N LEU A 307 -7.40 10.34 5.06
CA LEU A 307 -6.54 9.74 6.08
C LEU A 307 -6.56 10.57 7.37
N TRP A 308 -6.52 11.90 7.25
CA TRP A 308 -6.60 12.80 8.38
C TRP A 308 -7.91 12.62 9.16
N LYS A 309 -9.05 12.73 8.47
CA LYS A 309 -10.39 12.59 9.09
C LYS A 309 -10.59 11.22 9.75
N LYS A 310 -10.00 10.16 9.21
CA LYS A 310 -10.05 8.81 9.79
C LYS A 310 -9.31 8.72 11.14
N HIS A 311 -8.30 9.56 11.35
CA HIS A 311 -7.34 9.41 12.45
C HIS A 311 -7.39 10.54 13.47
N ILE A 312 -7.75 11.76 13.09
CA ILE A 312 -7.91 12.89 14.00
C ILE A 312 -9.39 13.25 14.04
N ASN A 313 -9.98 13.00 15.20
CA ASN A 313 -11.32 13.43 15.54
C ASN A 313 -11.34 13.77 17.03
N TYR A 314 -11.90 14.94 17.37
CA TYR A 314 -12.04 15.40 18.74
C TYR A 314 -13.30 14.85 19.44
N ASN A 315 -14.23 14.23 18.69
CA ASN A 315 -15.48 13.65 19.17
C ASN A 315 -15.35 12.18 19.63
#